data_AF-A0A8S4B8Z7-F1
#
_entry.id   AF-A0A8S4B8Z7-F1
#
_cell.length_a   1.000
_cell.length_b   1.000
_cell.length_c   1.000
_cell.angle_alpha   90.00
_cell.angle_beta   90.00
_cell.angle_gamma   90.00
#
_symmetry.space_group_name_H-M   'P 1'
#
loop_
_entity.id
_entity.type
_entity.pdbx_description
1 polymer ?
#
loop_
_entity_poly.entity_id
_entity_poly.type
_entity_poly.pdbx_seq_one_letter_code
_entity_poly.pdbx_strand_id
1 'polypeptide(L)'
;MGITPSLITQGNKILCFTEPDFSLKFIDSLSLLTMKVSAMQKALGFDDHRPFPPPTCYTEALMDPAERQRFDTWYCEASKGSFDFQKEALHYCKNDVEILYKACMKFREEFFLRRHT
;
A
#
# COMPACT_ATOMS: atom_id res chain seq x y z
N MET A 1 25.07 -21.43 12.77
CA MET A 1 24.33 -21.79 11.54
C MET A 1 24.14 -20.50 10.77
N GLY A 2 24.93 -20.28 9.72
CA GLY A 2 24.85 -19.05 8.93
C GLY A 2 23.83 -19.23 7.82
N ILE A 3 22.78 -18.41 7.82
CA ILE A 3 21.80 -18.38 6.73
C ILE A 3 22.45 -17.64 5.56
N THR A 4 22.50 -18.27 4.38
CA THR A 4 23.02 -17.65 3.16
C THR A 4 21.86 -17.44 2.19
N PRO A 5 21.33 -16.22 2.08
CA PRO A 5 20.24 -15.92 1.17
C PRO A 5 20.70 -16.01 -0.29
N SER A 6 19.77 -16.28 -1.20
CA SER A 6 20.02 -16.21 -2.64
C SER A 6 19.83 -14.77 -3.13
N LEU A 7 20.88 -14.17 -3.68
CA LEU A 7 20.91 -12.79 -4.15
C LEU A 7 21.05 -12.70 -5.67
N ILE A 8 20.21 -11.87 -6.30
CA ILE A 8 20.40 -11.41 -7.69
C ILE A 8 20.76 -9.93 -7.62
N THR A 9 21.89 -9.54 -8.23
CA THR A 9 22.39 -8.17 -8.19
C THR A 9 22.66 -7.61 -9.58
N GLN A 10 22.65 -6.28 -9.70
CA GLN A 10 23.12 -5.54 -10.87
C GLN A 10 24.02 -4.40 -10.40
N GLY A 11 25.33 -4.61 -10.49
CA GLY A 11 26.32 -3.73 -9.86
C GLY A 11 26.09 -3.67 -8.34
N ASN A 12 25.91 -2.45 -7.82
CA ASN A 12 25.69 -2.21 -6.39
C ASN A 12 24.22 -2.32 -5.95
N LYS A 13 23.32 -2.78 -6.84
CA LYS A 13 21.88 -2.92 -6.55
C LYS A 13 21.50 -4.37 -6.32
N ILE A 14 20.69 -4.64 -5.29
CA ILE A 14 20.06 -5.94 -5.07
C ILE A 14 18.71 -5.94 -5.79
N LEU A 15 18.58 -6.79 -6.81
CA LEU A 15 17.37 -6.91 -7.62
C LEU A 15 16.36 -7.88 -7.01
N CYS A 16 16.86 -8.95 -6.42
CA CYS A 16 16.05 -9.96 -5.76
C CYS A 16 16.83 -10.60 -4.61
N PHE A 17 16.17 -10.78 -3.49
CA PHE A 17 16.65 -11.50 -2.33
C PHE A 17 15.63 -12.60 -2.02
N THR A 18 16.09 -13.85 -1.92
CA THR A 18 15.26 -14.99 -1.56
C THR A 18 15.82 -15.67 -0.33
N GLU A 19 14.95 -15.89 0.65
CA GLU A 19 15.25 -16.55 1.90
C GLU A 19 14.38 -17.82 2.01
N PRO A 20 14.92 -18.98 1.58
CA PRO A 20 14.14 -20.22 1.49
C PRO A 20 13.61 -20.70 2.84
N ASP A 21 14.39 -20.51 3.91
CA ASP A 21 14.07 -21.03 5.25
C ASP A 21 12.81 -20.37 5.83
N PHE A 22 12.51 -19.14 5.41
CA PHE A 22 11.31 -18.40 5.80
C PHE A 22 10.30 -18.25 4.65
N SER A 23 10.55 -18.86 3.49
CA SER A 23 9.74 -18.70 2.28
C SER A 23 9.52 -17.23 1.89
N LEU A 24 10.53 -16.37 2.13
CA LEU A 24 10.45 -14.95 1.83
C LEU A 24 11.15 -14.64 0.50
N LYS A 25 10.53 -13.78 -0.31
CA LYS A 25 11.10 -13.27 -1.56
C LYS A 25 10.85 -11.77 -1.66
N PHE A 26 11.92 -11.01 -1.79
CA PHE A 26 11.92 -9.57 -1.93
C PHE A 26 12.45 -9.23 -3.32
N ILE A 27 11.70 -8.42 -4.07
CA ILE A 27 12.02 -8.05 -5.47
C ILE A 27 12.02 -6.53 -5.58
N ASP A 28 13.08 -5.95 -6.15
CA ASP A 28 13.14 -4.52 -6.46
C ASP A 28 12.43 -4.23 -7.79
N SER A 29 11.21 -3.72 -7.71
CA SER A 29 10.39 -3.36 -8.87
C SER A 29 10.96 -2.20 -9.69
N LEU A 30 11.84 -1.36 -9.13
CA LEU A 30 12.47 -0.24 -9.84
C LEU A 30 13.48 -0.70 -10.90
N SER A 31 13.91 -1.94 -10.84
CA SER A 31 14.79 -2.54 -11.85
C SER A 31 14.07 -2.92 -13.15
N LEU A 32 12.76 -3.16 -13.06
CA LEU A 32 11.91 -3.50 -14.20
C LEU A 32 11.38 -2.26 -14.93
N LEU A 33 11.25 -1.15 -14.21
CA LEU A 33 10.64 0.08 -14.70
C LEU A 33 11.60 1.25 -14.43
N THR A 34 12.36 1.63 -15.45
CA THR A 34 13.40 2.67 -15.40
C THR A 34 12.86 4.11 -15.30
N MET A 35 11.68 4.29 -14.69
CA MET A 35 10.99 5.58 -14.59
C MET A 35 10.50 5.87 -13.17
N LYS A 36 10.28 7.14 -12.86
CA LYS A 36 9.64 7.57 -11.61
C LYS A 36 8.21 7.01 -11.55
N VAL A 37 7.78 6.61 -10.37
CA VAL A 37 6.41 6.12 -10.13
C VAL A 37 5.35 7.14 -10.60
N SER A 38 5.60 8.44 -10.42
CA SER A 38 4.71 9.51 -10.89
C SER A 38 4.59 9.62 -12.42
N ALA A 39 5.54 9.10 -13.19
CA ALA A 39 5.53 9.11 -14.65
C ALA A 39 4.93 7.82 -15.24
N MET A 40 4.76 6.78 -14.42
CA MET A 40 4.32 5.46 -14.84
C MET A 40 2.87 5.44 -15.32
N GLN A 41 1.99 6.21 -14.67
CA GLN A 41 0.60 6.36 -15.05
C GLN A 41 0.47 6.86 -16.49
N LYS A 42 1.16 7.96 -16.80
CA LYS A 42 1.21 8.54 -18.14
C LYS A 42 1.89 7.62 -19.17
N ALA A 43 3.00 6.99 -18.80
CA ALA A 43 3.77 6.14 -19.72
C ALA A 43 3.02 4.86 -20.13
N LEU A 44 2.15 4.35 -19.25
CA LEU A 44 1.31 3.17 -19.51
C LEU A 44 -0.09 3.52 -20.06
N GLY A 45 -0.37 4.80 -20.30
CA GLY A 45 -1.66 5.25 -20.84
C GLY A 45 -2.81 5.17 -19.83
N PHE A 46 -2.52 5.21 -18.53
CA PHE A 46 -3.56 5.35 -17.52
C PHE A 46 -4.03 6.80 -17.49
N ASP A 47 -5.26 7.02 -17.94
CA ASP A 47 -5.91 8.32 -17.80
C ASP A 47 -6.20 8.59 -16.32
N ASP A 48 -5.81 9.78 -15.85
CA ASP A 48 -5.88 10.22 -14.45
C ASP A 48 -7.29 10.71 -14.08
N HIS A 49 -8.10 11.11 -15.07
CA HIS A 49 -9.49 11.50 -14.88
C HIS A 49 -10.42 10.34 -15.14
N ARG A 50 -10.74 9.61 -14.07
CA ARG A 50 -11.74 8.55 -14.11
C ARG A 50 -13.02 9.01 -13.41
N PRO A 51 -14.20 8.52 -13.82
CA PRO A 51 -15.39 8.65 -13.00
C PRO A 51 -15.12 8.06 -11.61
N PHE A 52 -15.81 8.58 -10.59
CA PHE A 52 -15.72 8.05 -9.24
C PHE A 52 -15.95 6.52 -9.28
N PRO A 53 -15.12 5.70 -8.61
CA PRO A 53 -15.23 4.25 -8.71
C PRO A 53 -16.62 3.80 -8.26
N PRO A 54 -17.31 2.90 -8.97
CA PRO A 54 -18.63 2.42 -8.57
C PRO A 54 -18.56 1.67 -7.23
N PRO A 55 -19.68 1.55 -6.49
CA PRO A 55 -19.72 0.84 -5.20
C PRO A 55 -19.15 -0.59 -5.26
N THR A 56 -19.34 -1.28 -6.37
CA THR A 56 -18.79 -2.62 -6.62
C THR A 56 -17.27 -2.71 -6.51
N CYS A 57 -16.55 -1.60 -6.69
CA CYS A 57 -15.09 -1.54 -6.54
C CYS A 57 -14.64 -1.54 -5.07
N TYR A 58 -15.55 -1.38 -4.11
CA TYR A 58 -15.24 -1.29 -2.67
C TYR A 58 -15.55 -2.58 -1.92
N THR A 59 -15.61 -3.72 -2.61
CA THR A 59 -15.97 -5.03 -2.00
C THR A 59 -17.28 -4.98 -1.23
N GLU A 60 -18.20 -4.17 -1.72
CA GLU A 60 -19.44 -3.83 -1.03
C GLU A 60 -20.23 -5.07 -0.59
N ALA A 61 -20.21 -6.13 -1.40
CA ALA A 61 -20.93 -7.37 -1.16
C ALA A 61 -20.43 -8.14 0.09
N LEU A 62 -19.25 -7.81 0.58
CA LEU A 62 -18.65 -8.41 1.78
C LEU A 62 -18.88 -7.59 3.05
N MET A 63 -19.40 -6.36 2.93
CA MET A 63 -19.67 -5.50 4.08
C MET A 63 -20.84 -6.05 4.90
N ASP A 64 -20.72 -6.00 6.22
CA ASP A 64 -21.87 -6.23 7.09
C ASP A 64 -22.90 -5.08 6.97
N PRO A 65 -24.15 -5.24 7.47
CA PRO A 65 -25.17 -4.20 7.33
C PRO A 65 -24.80 -2.84 7.93
N ALA A 66 -24.01 -2.80 9.01
CA ALA A 66 -23.60 -1.57 9.68
C ALA A 66 -22.41 -0.89 8.98
N GLU A 67 -21.50 -1.67 8.41
CA GLU A 67 -20.45 -1.19 7.51
C GLU A 67 -21.04 -0.65 6.22
N ARG A 68 -22.00 -1.36 5.65
CA ARG A 68 -22.73 -0.97 4.45
C ARG A 68 -23.39 0.40 4.62
N GLN A 69 -24.12 0.62 5.71
CA GLN A 69 -24.77 1.90 5.97
C GLN A 69 -23.78 3.07 6.08
N ARG A 70 -22.63 2.84 6.73
CA ARG A 70 -21.56 3.84 6.84
C ARG A 70 -20.94 4.13 5.47
N PHE A 71 -20.70 3.09 4.69
CA PHE A 71 -20.20 3.20 3.33
C PHE A 71 -21.16 4.00 2.45
N ASP A 72 -22.46 3.67 2.44
CA ASP A 72 -23.46 4.34 1.61
C ASP A 72 -23.56 5.84 1.93
N THR A 73 -23.46 6.18 3.22
CA THR A 73 -23.48 7.58 3.69
C THR A 73 -22.26 8.35 3.18
N TRP A 74 -21.07 7.76 3.29
CA TRP A 74 -19.84 8.36 2.79
C TRP A 74 -19.84 8.46 1.26
N TYR A 75 -20.22 7.39 0.56
CA TYR A 75 -20.20 7.30 -0.89
C TYR A 75 -21.12 8.35 -1.52
N CYS A 76 -22.33 8.55 -0.97
CA CYS A 76 -23.28 9.57 -1.42
C CYS A 76 -22.66 10.98 -1.48
N GLU A 77 -21.79 11.32 -0.53
CA GLU A 77 -21.12 12.62 -0.52
C GLU A 77 -19.83 12.63 -1.34
N ALA A 78 -19.00 11.60 -1.22
CA ALA A 78 -17.71 11.51 -1.89
C ALA A 78 -17.86 11.44 -3.42
N SER A 79 -18.89 10.76 -3.93
CA SER A 79 -19.10 10.58 -5.37
C SER A 79 -19.63 11.84 -6.09
N LYS A 80 -19.99 12.91 -5.37
CA LYS A 80 -20.43 14.18 -5.97
C LYS A 80 -19.27 14.98 -6.59
N GLY A 81 -18.04 14.69 -6.18
CA GLY A 81 -16.82 15.35 -6.68
C GLY A 81 -16.20 14.65 -7.89
N SER A 82 -15.17 15.27 -8.46
CA SER A 82 -14.29 14.60 -9.42
C SER A 82 -13.30 13.69 -8.69
N PHE A 83 -13.04 12.52 -9.27
CA PHE A 83 -12.05 11.58 -8.73
C PHE A 83 -10.71 11.79 -9.44
N ASP A 84 -9.71 12.27 -8.69
CA ASP A 84 -8.32 12.38 -9.12
C ASP A 84 -7.54 11.21 -8.54
N PHE A 85 -7.31 10.18 -9.36
CA PHE A 85 -6.69 8.95 -8.89
C PHE A 85 -5.30 9.19 -8.30
N GLN A 86 -4.50 10.09 -8.89
CA GLN A 86 -3.14 10.34 -8.43
C GLN A 86 -3.14 11.00 -7.04
N LYS A 87 -4.01 11.99 -6.85
CA LYS A 87 -4.17 12.67 -5.55
C LYS A 87 -4.66 11.69 -4.48
N GLU A 88 -5.70 10.91 -4.79
CA GLU A 88 -6.30 9.98 -3.84
C GLU A 88 -5.33 8.84 -3.48
N ALA A 89 -4.62 8.27 -4.45
CA ALA A 89 -3.62 7.23 -4.20
C ALA A 89 -2.45 7.74 -3.34
N LEU A 90 -1.94 8.95 -3.61
CA LEU A 90 -0.88 9.55 -2.79
C LEU A 90 -1.34 9.81 -1.35
N HIS A 91 -2.57 10.29 -1.18
CA HIS A 91 -3.16 10.51 0.14
C HIS A 91 -3.26 9.19 0.92
N TYR A 92 -3.81 8.15 0.28
CA TYR A 92 -3.95 6.83 0.86
C TYR A 92 -2.60 6.26 1.32
N CYS A 93 -1.58 6.28 0.45
CA CYS A 93 -0.25 5.77 0.81
C CYS A 93 0.37 6.50 2.00
N LYS A 94 0.22 7.82 2.10
CA LYS A 94 0.73 8.60 3.24
C LYS A 94 0.02 8.24 4.54
N ASN A 95 -1.31 8.14 4.47
CA ASN A 95 -2.13 7.80 5.63
C ASN A 95 -1.81 6.39 6.17
N ASP A 96 -1.66 5.41 5.29
CA ASP A 96 -1.32 4.04 5.68
C ASP A 96 0.06 3.95 6.37
N VAL A 97 1.06 4.65 5.82
CA VAL A 97 2.40 4.73 6.44
C VAL A 97 2.32 5.39 7.83
N GLU A 98 1.51 6.43 7.98
CA GLU A 98 1.31 7.09 9.27
C GLU A 98 0.60 6.20 10.29
N ILE A 99 -0.44 5.49 9.89
CA ILE A 99 -1.16 4.52 10.73
C ILE A 99 -0.21 3.41 11.18
N LEU A 100 0.55 2.84 10.25
CA LEU A 100 1.52 1.79 10.55
C LEU A 100 2.58 2.29 11.54
N TYR A 101 3.12 3.49 11.32
CA TYR A 101 4.07 4.10 12.22
C TYR A 101 3.49 4.27 13.64
N LYS A 102 2.28 4.83 13.75
CA LYS A 102 1.59 5.01 15.04
C LYS A 102 1.35 3.67 15.74
N ALA A 103 0.93 2.65 15.00
CA ALA A 103 0.73 1.30 15.52
C ALA A 103 2.04 0.69 16.06
N CYS A 104 3.14 0.81 15.32
CA CYS A 104 4.46 0.35 15.75
C CYS A 104 4.94 1.08 17.00
N MET A 105 4.76 2.40 17.08
CA MET A 105 5.10 3.18 18.27
C MET A 105 4.29 2.73 19.48
N LYS A 106 2.97 2.56 19.32
CA LYS A 106 2.11 2.09 20.40
C LYS A 106 2.48 0.69 20.87
N PHE A 107 2.75 -0.22 19.94
CA PHE A 107 3.23 -1.56 20.26
C PHE A 107 4.55 -1.51 21.05
N ARG A 108 5.50 -0.67 20.62
CA ARG A 108 6.77 -0.51 21.33
C ARG A 108 6.58 -0.02 22.76
N GLU A 109 5.73 0.96 22.97
CA GLU A 109 5.41 1.49 24.31
C GLU A 109 4.85 0.41 25.23
N GLU A 110 3.82 -0.32 24.77
CA GLU A 110 3.12 -1.30 25.61
C GLU A 110 3.95 -2.56 25.87
N PHE A 111 4.74 -3.02 24.89
CA PHE A 111 5.39 -4.33 24.98
C PHE A 111 6.88 -4.29 25.32
N PHE A 112 7.59 -3.20 25.00
CA PHE A 112 9.04 -3.09 25.25
C PHE A 112 9.39 -2.07 26.33
N LEU A 113 8.59 -1.02 26.54
CA LEU A 113 8.90 0.01 27.56
C LEU A 113 8.18 -0.24 28.90
N ARG A 114 6.92 -0.70 28.88
CA ARG A 114 6.12 -0.93 30.10
C ARG A 114 6.37 -2.26 30.84
N ARG A 115 7.22 -3.16 30.31
CA ARG A 115 7.56 -4.44 30.96
C ARG A 115 8.77 -4.39 31.92
N HIS A 116 9.36 -3.22 32.13
CA HIS A 116 10.49 -3.01 33.04
C HIS A 116 10.13 -2.20 34.32
N THR A 117 8.84 -2.08 34.63
CA THR A 117 8.32 -1.60 35.92
C THR A 117 7.35 -2.63 36.48
#